data_AF-A0A5C4R1F7-F1
#
_entry.id   AF-A0A5C4R1F7-F1
#
_cell.length_a   1.000
_cell.length_b   1.000
_cell.length_c   1.000
_cell.angle_alpha   90.00
_cell.angle_beta   90.00
_cell.angle_gamma   90.00
#
_symmetry.space_group_name_H-M   'P 1'
#
loop_
_entity.id
_entity.type
_entity.pdbx_description
1 polymer ?
#
loop_
_entity_poly.entity_id
_entity_poly.type
_entity_poly.pdbx_seq_one_letter_code
_entity_poly.pdbx_strand_id
1 'polypeptide(L)'
;MTEPIVAIVPCRAGSERVRNKNTRPFAGFEGGLLELKLRQLSAQRQIEKIIVSSNDPVVLDYAKRFADSDDSRIVPLERPDELGRSSTPMSTFIRYMGTLEDNGVMMMVHVTHPFVTSEVMANFIAAYEKSTQDGHDSLFTVTRMHKFIWDSNGPFNYDNTVEKWPRSQDIPPLFEINHAGYLIPFRTMRETDDRIGNRPFLHEIPESVAMDIDWEEQFTLLNDIALSKLSRNIPLI
;
A
#
# COMPACT_ATOMS: atom_id res chain seq x y z
N MET A 1 21.11 -4.94 1.88
CA MET A 1 20.52 -3.61 2.11
C MET A 1 21.50 -2.75 2.88
N THR A 2 21.65 -1.48 2.49
CA THR A 2 22.48 -0.50 3.22
C THR A 2 21.73 0.21 4.34
N GLU A 3 20.39 0.21 4.33
CA GLU A 3 19.53 0.84 5.33
C GLU A 3 18.36 -0.08 5.75
N PRO A 4 17.93 -0.04 7.02
CA PRO A 4 16.85 -0.89 7.52
C PRO A 4 15.48 -0.44 6.99
N ILE A 5 14.60 -1.40 6.71
CA ILE A 5 13.23 -1.14 6.27
C ILE A 5 12.29 -1.12 7.48
N VAL A 6 11.52 -0.05 7.61
CA VAL A 6 10.46 0.11 8.61
C VAL A 6 9.12 0.18 7.90
N ALA A 7 8.28 -0.84 8.09
CA ALA A 7 6.94 -0.85 7.53
C ALA A 7 6.02 0.08 8.34
N ILE A 8 5.21 0.89 7.68
CA ILE A 8 4.16 1.70 8.31
C ILE A 8 2.81 1.24 7.77
N VAL A 9 1.93 0.85 8.69
CA VAL A 9 0.55 0.40 8.43
C VAL A 9 -0.42 1.40 9.05
N PRO A 10 -0.88 2.42 8.30
CA PRO A 10 -1.82 3.40 8.81
C PRO A 10 -3.24 2.83 8.84
N CYS A 11 -3.85 2.80 10.02
CA CYS A 11 -5.19 2.29 10.23
C CYS A 11 -6.01 3.33 11.00
N ARG A 12 -6.83 4.13 10.30
CA ARG A 12 -7.65 5.14 10.97
C ARG A 12 -8.92 4.60 11.59
N ALA A 13 -9.29 5.15 12.76
CA ALA A 13 -10.64 5.03 13.30
C ALA A 13 -11.66 5.67 12.34
N GLY A 14 -12.94 5.28 12.47
CA GLY A 14 -14.03 5.96 11.79
C GLY A 14 -14.02 5.78 10.28
N SER A 15 -13.91 4.54 9.81
CA SER A 15 -14.14 4.25 8.39
C SER A 15 -15.63 4.48 8.07
N GLU A 16 -15.91 5.63 7.44
CA GLU A 16 -17.28 6.10 7.17
C GLU A 16 -18.02 5.24 6.14
N ARG A 17 -17.28 4.72 5.14
CA ARG A 17 -17.83 3.98 3.99
C ARG A 17 -17.99 2.48 4.24
N VAL A 18 -17.16 1.91 5.12
CA VAL A 18 -17.16 0.47 5.46
C VAL A 18 -16.97 0.35 6.97
N ARG A 19 -18.02 -0.04 7.68
CA ARG A 19 -17.99 -0.09 9.15
C ARG A 19 -16.92 -1.06 9.64
N ASN A 20 -16.06 -0.59 10.55
CA ASN A 20 -14.96 -1.36 11.16
C ASN A 20 -14.04 -2.04 10.13
N LYS A 21 -13.86 -1.45 8.94
CA LYS A 21 -13.14 -2.04 7.79
C LYS A 21 -11.86 -2.78 8.17
N ASN A 22 -10.99 -2.17 8.98
CA ASN A 22 -9.67 -2.71 9.31
C ASN A 22 -9.74 -4.01 10.13
N THR A 23 -10.76 -4.17 10.98
CA THR A 23 -10.89 -5.27 11.95
C THR A 23 -12.10 -6.16 11.70
N ARG A 24 -12.89 -5.87 10.66
CA ARG A 24 -14.01 -6.71 10.24
C ARG A 24 -13.48 -8.02 9.65
N PRO A 25 -13.98 -9.19 10.08
CA PRO A 25 -13.55 -10.48 9.56
C PRO A 25 -13.54 -10.52 8.04
N PHE A 26 -12.45 -11.03 7.47
CA PHE A 26 -12.21 -11.03 6.03
C PHE A 26 -11.58 -12.37 5.63
N ALA A 27 -12.20 -13.11 4.71
CA ALA A 27 -11.68 -14.36 4.15
C ALA A 27 -11.18 -15.40 5.18
N GLY A 28 -11.85 -15.52 6.34
CA GLY A 28 -11.48 -16.43 7.42
C GLY A 28 -10.43 -15.88 8.40
N PHE A 29 -9.96 -14.65 8.22
CA PHE A 29 -9.16 -13.91 9.19
C PHE A 29 -10.08 -13.14 10.13
N GLU A 30 -10.17 -13.58 11.38
CA GLU A 30 -11.08 -13.00 12.40
C GLU A 30 -10.66 -11.58 12.82
N GLY A 31 -9.37 -11.27 12.81
CA GLY A 31 -8.86 -9.91 12.98
C GLY A 31 -8.93 -9.05 11.72
N GLY A 32 -9.57 -9.57 10.67
CA GLY A 32 -9.87 -8.84 9.44
C GLY A 32 -8.67 -8.51 8.57
N LEU A 33 -8.78 -7.39 7.86
CA LEU A 33 -7.73 -6.90 6.96
C LEU A 33 -6.42 -6.58 7.69
N LEU A 34 -6.50 -6.11 8.94
CA LEU A 34 -5.34 -5.88 9.79
C LEU A 34 -4.57 -7.18 10.03
N GLU A 35 -5.25 -8.24 10.46
CA GLU A 35 -4.62 -9.55 10.67
C GLU A 35 -3.91 -10.03 9.40
N LEU A 36 -4.62 -10.01 8.26
CA LEU A 36 -4.07 -10.44 6.99
C LEU A 36 -2.78 -9.67 6.66
N LYS A 37 -2.80 -8.34 6.79
CA LYS A 37 -1.63 -7.52 6.47
C LYS A 37 -0.47 -7.75 7.44
N LEU A 38 -0.73 -7.92 8.73
CA LEU A 38 0.32 -8.21 9.71
C LEU A 38 0.98 -9.56 9.40
N ARG A 39 0.20 -10.61 9.10
CA ARG A 39 0.76 -11.91 8.68
C ARG A 39 1.59 -11.79 7.40
N GLN A 40 1.11 -11.04 6.41
CA GLN A 40 1.83 -10.79 5.17
C GLN A 40 3.19 -10.10 5.40
N LEU A 41 3.21 -9.09 6.29
CA LEU A 41 4.42 -8.34 6.66
C LEU A 41 5.37 -9.19 7.50
N SER A 42 4.85 -10.00 8.42
CA SER A 42 5.65 -10.87 9.28
C SER A 42 6.44 -11.91 8.48
N ALA A 43 5.96 -12.32 7.31
CA ALA A 43 6.72 -13.21 6.42
C ALA A 43 7.97 -12.53 5.81
N GLN A 44 8.06 -11.19 5.82
CA GLN A 44 9.18 -10.44 5.26
C GLN A 44 10.30 -10.27 6.28
N ARG A 45 11.38 -11.05 6.17
CA ARG A 45 12.54 -10.96 7.07
C ARG A 45 13.38 -9.70 6.90
N GLN A 46 13.23 -9.01 5.77
CA GLN A 46 13.94 -7.76 5.45
C GLN A 46 13.39 -6.56 6.23
N ILE A 47 12.17 -6.65 6.76
CA ILE A 47 11.55 -5.60 7.56
C ILE A 47 12.03 -5.73 9.00
N GLU A 48 12.65 -4.67 9.52
CA GLU A 48 13.17 -4.64 10.89
C GLU A 48 12.07 -4.33 11.90
N LYS A 49 11.15 -3.43 11.53
CA LYS A 49 10.12 -2.89 12.41
C LYS A 49 8.82 -2.67 11.62
N ILE A 50 7.68 -2.99 12.22
CA ILE A 50 6.35 -2.81 11.64
C ILE A 50 5.55 -1.89 12.56
N ILE A 51 5.41 -0.63 12.19
CA ILE A 51 4.66 0.37 12.94
C ILE A 51 3.19 0.33 12.51
N VAL A 52 2.29 -0.01 13.42
CA VAL A 52 0.84 0.09 13.21
C VAL A 52 0.37 1.43 13.79
N SER A 53 0.25 2.44 12.93
CA SER A 53 -0.15 3.79 13.33
C SER A 53 -1.66 3.93 13.32
N SER A 54 -2.26 4.14 14.48
CA SER A 54 -3.73 4.20 14.62
C SER A 54 -4.19 5.12 15.73
N ASN A 55 -5.40 5.64 15.58
CA ASN A 55 -6.15 6.29 16.66
C ASN A 55 -7.41 5.47 17.04
N ASP A 56 -7.45 4.20 16.63
CA ASP A 56 -8.49 3.24 16.98
C ASP A 56 -7.97 2.28 18.06
N PRO A 57 -8.48 2.34 19.31
CA PRO A 57 -8.05 1.44 20.37
C PRO A 57 -8.18 -0.05 20.03
N VAL A 58 -9.15 -0.42 19.18
CA VAL A 58 -9.35 -1.82 18.77
C VAL A 58 -8.21 -2.30 17.87
N VAL A 59 -7.74 -1.42 16.97
CA VAL A 59 -6.57 -1.70 16.12
C VAL A 59 -5.31 -1.80 16.96
N LEU A 60 -5.09 -0.87 17.89
CA LEU A 60 -3.92 -0.84 18.76
C LEU A 60 -3.85 -2.06 19.68
N ASP A 61 -4.96 -2.45 20.30
CA ASP A 61 -5.05 -3.66 21.12
C ASP A 61 -4.77 -4.93 20.31
N TYR A 62 -5.35 -5.04 19.11
CA TYR A 62 -5.09 -6.19 18.24
C TYR A 62 -3.62 -6.27 17.83
N ALA A 63 -3.03 -5.16 17.38
CA ALA A 63 -1.62 -5.10 17.00
C ALA A 63 -0.69 -5.42 18.17
N LYS A 64 -1.01 -4.96 19.39
CA LYS A 64 -0.26 -5.32 20.60
C LYS A 64 -0.32 -6.81 20.89
N ARG A 65 -1.51 -7.41 20.88
CA ARG A 65 -1.66 -8.86 21.10
C ARG A 65 -0.88 -9.67 20.07
N PHE A 66 -0.96 -9.28 18.79
CA PHE A 66 -0.21 -9.94 17.73
C PHE A 66 1.31 -9.79 17.92
N ALA A 67 1.79 -8.62 18.39
CA ALA A 67 3.20 -8.43 18.70
C ALA A 67 3.69 -9.35 19.83
N ASP A 68 2.85 -9.52 20.86
CA ASP A 68 3.16 -10.37 22.02
C ASP A 68 3.14 -11.87 21.67
N SER A 69 2.30 -12.30 20.70
CA SER A 69 2.11 -13.72 20.36
C SER A 69 2.84 -14.21 19.12
N ASP A 70 2.98 -13.39 18.08
CA ASP A 70 3.40 -13.84 16.74
C ASP A 70 4.68 -13.16 16.23
N ASP A 71 4.83 -11.85 16.40
CA ASP A 71 5.97 -11.10 15.83
C ASP A 71 6.31 -9.82 16.60
N SER A 72 7.39 -9.88 17.39
CA SER A 72 7.86 -8.77 18.24
C SER A 72 8.36 -7.55 17.48
N ARG A 73 8.46 -7.60 16.14
CA ARG A 73 8.78 -6.42 15.32
C ARG A 73 7.60 -5.46 15.17
N ILE A 74 6.39 -5.91 15.51
CA ILE A 74 5.18 -5.09 15.45
C ILE A 74 5.14 -4.12 16.63
N VAL A 75 5.02 -2.83 16.31
CA VAL A 75 4.96 -1.73 17.26
C VAL A 75 3.62 -1.01 17.06
N PRO A 76 2.64 -1.20 17.96
CA PRO A 76 1.44 -0.37 17.96
C PRO A 76 1.82 1.06 18.34
N LEU A 77 1.44 2.02 17.49
CA LEU A 77 1.72 3.44 17.71
C LEU A 77 0.40 4.20 17.70
N GLU A 78 0.02 4.70 18.89
CA GLU A 78 -1.07 5.66 19.00
C GLU A 78 -0.66 6.94 18.29
N ARG A 79 -1.49 7.38 17.33
CA ARG A 79 -1.28 8.64 16.63
C ARG A 79 -2.28 9.70 17.11
N PRO A 80 -1.90 10.98 17.08
CA PRO A 80 -2.82 12.06 17.41
C PRO A 80 -4.13 12.01 16.62
N ASP A 81 -5.25 12.28 17.30
CA ASP A 81 -6.59 12.18 16.72
C ASP A 81 -6.78 13.11 15.52
N GLU A 82 -6.17 14.29 15.53
CA GLU A 82 -6.17 15.23 14.42
C GLU A 82 -5.52 14.66 13.16
N LEU A 83 -4.64 13.66 13.27
CA LEU A 83 -4.07 12.96 12.12
C LEU A 83 -4.95 11.79 11.64
N GLY A 84 -6.05 11.51 12.35
CA GLY A 84 -7.02 10.47 11.99
C GLY A 84 -8.33 10.93 11.40
N ARG A 85 -8.57 12.24 11.32
CA ARG A 85 -9.80 12.81 10.76
C ARG A 85 -9.81 12.70 9.24
N SER A 86 -11.01 12.54 8.66
CA SER A 86 -11.20 12.55 7.20
C SER A 86 -10.87 13.90 6.56
N SER A 87 -10.91 14.98 7.33
CA SER A 87 -10.56 16.33 6.90
C SER A 87 -9.05 16.62 6.88
N THR A 88 -8.21 15.71 7.40
CA THR A 88 -6.77 15.95 7.51
C THR A 88 -6.10 15.88 6.14
N PRO A 89 -5.37 16.91 5.71
CA PRO A 89 -4.64 16.86 4.45
C PRO A 89 -3.64 15.70 4.45
N MET A 90 -3.61 14.95 3.34
CA MET A 90 -2.68 13.82 3.20
C MET A 90 -1.21 14.25 3.37
N SER A 91 -0.85 15.45 2.91
CA SER A 91 0.49 16.02 3.12
C SER A 91 0.85 16.19 4.60
N THR A 92 -0.09 16.62 5.44
CA THR A 92 0.11 16.70 6.90
C THR A 92 0.37 15.33 7.50
N PHE A 93 -0.37 14.30 7.05
CA PHE A 93 -0.15 12.93 7.50
C PHE A 93 1.20 12.37 7.02
N ILE A 94 1.60 12.67 5.79
CA ILE A 94 2.91 12.28 5.23
C ILE A 94 4.07 12.91 6.00
N ARG A 95 3.98 14.21 6.34
CA ARG A 95 4.95 14.89 7.21
C ARG A 95 5.14 14.17 8.52
N TYR A 96 4.03 13.83 9.18
CA TYR A 96 4.07 13.08 10.43
C TYR A 96 4.77 11.73 10.26
N MET A 97 4.44 10.97 9.21
CA MET A 97 5.13 9.69 8.92
C MET A 97 6.64 9.88 8.75
N GLY A 98 7.08 10.95 8.08
CA GLY A 98 8.49 11.29 7.92
C GLY A 98 9.24 11.55 9.24
N THR A 99 8.53 11.74 10.36
CA THR A 99 9.12 11.97 11.69
C THR A 99 9.15 10.73 12.59
N LEU A 100 8.59 9.59 12.15
CA LEU A 100 8.49 8.41 13.01
C LEU A 100 9.83 7.72 13.26
N GLU A 101 10.80 7.87 12.36
CA GLU A 101 12.14 7.34 12.52
C GLU A 101 13.17 8.34 11.96
N ASP A 102 14.32 8.41 12.61
CA ASP A 102 15.41 9.29 12.19
C ASP A 102 16.09 8.79 10.91
N ASN A 103 16.20 7.47 10.75
CA ASN A 103 16.95 6.82 9.68
C ASN A 103 16.18 5.62 9.12
N GLY A 104 16.66 5.09 8.00
CA GLY A 104 16.07 3.93 7.34
C GLY A 104 15.11 4.29 6.22
N VAL A 105 14.46 3.26 5.70
CA VAL A 105 13.53 3.33 4.58
C VAL A 105 12.13 3.06 5.10
N MET A 106 11.24 4.04 4.94
CA MET A 106 9.81 3.84 5.14
C MET A 106 9.29 2.92 4.05
N MET A 107 8.60 1.85 4.44
CA MET A 107 7.74 1.08 3.55
C MET A 107 6.27 1.27 3.97
N MET A 108 5.52 2.10 3.25
CA MET A 108 4.11 2.32 3.54
C MET A 108 3.26 1.32 2.77
N VAL A 109 2.42 0.56 3.46
CA VAL A 109 1.42 -0.36 2.86
C VAL A 109 0.09 -0.25 3.59
N HIS A 110 -0.99 -0.55 2.91
CA HIS A 110 -2.35 -0.39 3.44
C HIS A 110 -3.03 -1.76 3.65
N VAL A 111 -3.76 -1.90 4.75
CA VAL A 111 -4.57 -3.11 5.02
C VAL A 111 -5.67 -3.32 3.97
N THR A 112 -6.06 -2.27 3.26
CA THR A 112 -7.15 -2.28 2.29
C THR A 112 -6.78 -2.89 0.93
N HIS A 113 -5.49 -3.21 0.72
CA HIS A 113 -4.99 -3.98 -0.42
C HIS A 113 -4.69 -5.44 -0.01
N PRO A 114 -5.71 -6.31 0.11
CA PRO A 114 -5.53 -7.67 0.64
C PRO A 114 -4.68 -8.57 -0.27
N PHE A 115 -4.57 -8.24 -1.56
CA PHE A 115 -3.81 -9.05 -2.54
C PHE A 115 -2.36 -8.61 -2.74
N VAL A 116 -1.91 -7.57 -2.02
CA VAL A 116 -0.48 -7.29 -1.85
C VAL A 116 0.07 -8.29 -0.84
N THR A 117 0.32 -9.51 -1.33
CA THR A 117 0.79 -10.67 -0.55
C THR A 117 2.25 -10.52 -0.11
N SER A 118 2.76 -11.45 0.70
CA SER A 118 4.17 -11.48 1.07
C SER A 118 5.08 -11.59 -0.14
N GLU A 119 4.70 -12.37 -1.15
CA GLU A 119 5.46 -12.49 -2.40
C GLU A 119 5.51 -11.15 -3.16
N VAL A 120 4.37 -10.45 -3.26
CA VAL A 120 4.32 -9.13 -3.92
C VAL A 120 5.20 -8.12 -3.19
N MET A 121 5.18 -8.11 -1.85
CA MET A 121 6.03 -7.22 -1.07
C MET A 121 7.52 -7.53 -1.22
N ALA A 122 7.90 -8.82 -1.21
CA ALA A 122 9.27 -9.24 -1.46
C ALA A 122 9.78 -8.72 -2.82
N ASN A 123 8.92 -8.78 -3.84
CA ASN A 123 9.26 -8.33 -5.20
C ASN A 123 9.52 -6.82 -5.26
N PHE A 124 8.66 -5.97 -4.65
CA PHE A 124 8.90 -4.53 -4.69
C PHE A 124 10.02 -4.08 -3.74
N ILE A 125 10.31 -4.82 -2.66
CA ILE A 125 11.50 -4.60 -1.82
C ILE A 125 12.76 -4.86 -2.64
N ALA A 126 12.83 -5.99 -3.34
CA ALA A 126 13.95 -6.32 -4.23
C ALA A 126 14.09 -5.31 -5.38
N ALA A 127 12.96 -4.85 -5.95
CA ALA A 127 12.96 -3.83 -6.98
C ALA A 127 13.46 -2.48 -6.44
N TYR A 128 13.09 -2.10 -5.22
CA TYR A 128 13.61 -0.89 -4.56
C TYR A 128 15.12 -0.99 -4.41
N GLU A 129 15.64 -2.08 -3.84
CA GLU A 129 17.08 -2.30 -3.67
C GLU A 129 17.84 -2.15 -5.00
N LYS A 130 17.32 -2.74 -6.08
CA LYS A 130 17.93 -2.59 -7.42
C LYS A 130 17.85 -1.15 -7.93
N SER A 131 16.68 -0.53 -7.84
CA SER A 131 16.46 0.84 -8.37
C SER A 131 17.35 1.88 -7.69
N THR A 132 17.68 1.71 -6.42
CA THR A 132 18.59 2.62 -5.72
C THR A 132 20.01 2.57 -6.29
N GLN A 133 20.45 1.42 -6.80
CA GLN A 133 21.73 1.27 -7.51
C GLN A 133 21.72 2.00 -8.86
N ASP A 134 20.55 2.12 -9.48
CA ASP A 134 20.32 2.88 -10.71
C ASP A 134 20.09 4.39 -10.46
N GLY A 135 20.21 4.84 -9.20
CA GLY A 135 20.12 6.24 -8.80
C GLY A 135 18.70 6.75 -8.56
N HIS A 136 17.74 5.87 -8.34
CA HIS A 136 16.41 6.23 -7.85
C HIS A 136 16.41 6.50 -6.35
N ASP A 137 15.60 7.47 -5.90
CA ASP A 137 15.53 7.90 -4.49
C ASP A 137 14.28 7.41 -3.75
N SER A 138 13.35 6.78 -4.48
CA SER A 138 12.10 6.25 -3.97
C SER A 138 11.50 5.26 -4.96
N LEU A 139 10.56 4.44 -4.50
CA LEU A 139 9.76 3.53 -5.30
C LEU A 139 8.30 3.64 -4.87
N PHE A 140 7.38 3.62 -5.83
CA PHE A 140 5.96 3.41 -5.54
C PHE A 140 5.33 2.49 -6.57
N THR A 141 4.25 1.83 -6.17
CA THR A 141 3.55 0.89 -7.03
C THR A 141 2.58 1.59 -7.98
N VAL A 142 2.53 1.11 -9.21
CA VAL A 142 1.60 1.60 -10.25
C VAL A 142 0.91 0.45 -10.96
N THR A 143 -0.22 0.73 -11.60
CA THR A 143 -0.87 -0.20 -12.53
C THR A 143 -0.72 0.35 -13.94
N ARG A 144 -0.12 -0.45 -14.82
CA ARG A 144 0.08 -0.10 -16.23
C ARG A 144 -1.26 -0.15 -16.97
N MET A 145 -1.63 0.95 -17.61
CA MET A 145 -2.87 1.11 -18.35
C MET A 145 -2.61 1.14 -19.86
N HIS A 146 -3.11 0.11 -20.55
CA HIS A 146 -3.27 0.08 -22.02
C HIS A 146 -4.74 0.28 -22.37
N LYS A 147 -5.26 1.47 -22.06
CA LYS A 147 -6.66 1.86 -22.25
C LYS A 147 -6.73 3.10 -23.15
N PHE A 148 -7.84 3.26 -23.88
CA PHE A 148 -8.14 4.50 -24.59
C PHE A 148 -8.62 5.54 -23.58
N ILE A 149 -7.80 6.55 -23.30
CA ILE A 149 -8.17 7.61 -22.36
C ILE A 149 -8.58 8.84 -23.16
N TRP A 150 -9.76 9.38 -22.84
CA TRP A 150 -10.29 10.60 -23.42
C TRP A 150 -10.49 11.63 -22.32
N ASP A 151 -10.09 12.87 -22.59
CA ASP A 151 -10.47 14.03 -21.78
C ASP A 151 -11.60 14.81 -22.49
N SER A 152 -11.95 16.00 -21.97
CA SER A 152 -13.01 16.83 -22.57
C SER A 152 -12.70 17.33 -23.98
N ASN A 153 -11.45 17.24 -24.43
CA ASN A 153 -10.97 17.73 -25.72
C ASN A 153 -10.73 16.59 -26.73
N GLY A 154 -10.75 15.33 -26.30
CA GLY A 154 -10.62 14.16 -27.18
C GLY A 154 -9.64 13.11 -26.64
N PRO A 155 -9.04 12.29 -27.52
CA PRO A 155 -7.99 11.34 -27.15
C PRO A 155 -6.84 12.00 -26.39
N PHE A 156 -6.53 11.48 -25.21
CA PHE A 156 -5.45 12.00 -24.37
C PHE A 156 -4.11 11.29 -24.64
N ASN A 157 -4.14 9.97 -24.88
CA ASN A 157 -2.93 9.14 -24.94
C ASN A 157 -2.66 8.47 -26.30
N TYR A 158 -3.41 8.84 -27.35
CA TYR A 158 -3.17 8.37 -28.71
C TYR A 158 -3.67 9.40 -29.74
N ASP A 159 -3.16 9.32 -30.97
CA ASP A 159 -3.55 10.21 -32.06
C ASP A 159 -4.59 9.52 -32.96
N ASN A 160 -5.86 9.93 -32.82
CA ASN A 160 -6.96 9.40 -33.64
C ASN A 160 -7.00 9.95 -35.08
N THR A 161 -6.13 10.89 -35.43
CA THR A 161 -5.97 11.40 -36.80
C THR A 161 -5.01 10.54 -37.61
N VAL A 162 -4.06 9.87 -36.95
CA VAL A 162 -3.14 8.88 -37.56
C VAL A 162 -3.83 7.54 -37.70
N GLU A 163 -4.37 6.99 -36.61
CA GLU A 163 -5.17 5.79 -36.62
C GLU A 163 -6.34 5.95 -35.65
N LYS A 164 -7.57 5.83 -36.17
CA LYS A 164 -8.77 6.13 -35.37
C LYS A 164 -8.90 5.21 -34.14
N TRP A 165 -8.45 3.96 -34.28
CA TRP A 165 -8.50 2.92 -33.26
C TRP A 165 -7.29 1.99 -33.40
N PRO A 166 -6.08 2.42 -32.98
CA PRO A 166 -4.93 1.52 -32.91
C PRO A 166 -5.23 0.39 -31.95
N ARG A 167 -4.49 -0.72 -32.05
CA ARG A 167 -4.65 -1.80 -31.07
C ARG A 167 -4.21 -1.30 -29.70
N SER A 168 -4.93 -1.66 -28.63
CA SER A 168 -4.66 -1.13 -27.28
C SER A 168 -3.22 -1.36 -26.80
N GLN A 169 -2.58 -2.45 -27.24
CA GLN A 169 -1.18 -2.76 -26.91
C GLN A 169 -0.16 -1.85 -27.60
N ASP A 170 -0.54 -1.19 -28.71
CA ASP A 170 0.33 -0.26 -29.44
C ASP A 170 0.22 1.17 -28.89
N ILE A 171 -0.76 1.44 -28.02
CA ILE A 171 -0.94 2.74 -27.37
C ILE A 171 0.14 2.90 -26.28
N PRO A 172 0.85 4.04 -26.24
CA PRO A 172 1.76 4.36 -25.14
C PRO A 172 1.06 4.20 -23.78
N PRO A 173 1.62 3.41 -22.86
CA PRO A 173 0.96 3.15 -21.59
C PRO A 173 0.93 4.40 -20.72
N LEU A 174 -0.11 4.49 -19.91
CA LEU A 174 -0.15 5.36 -18.74
C LEU A 174 0.03 4.51 -17.47
N PHE A 175 0.39 5.16 -16.36
CA PHE A 175 0.62 4.49 -15.08
C PHE A 175 -0.28 5.10 -14.01
N GLU A 176 -1.22 4.32 -13.52
CA GLU A 176 -2.10 4.71 -12.42
C GLU A 176 -1.38 4.48 -11.08
N ILE A 177 -1.29 5.50 -10.22
CA ILE A 177 -0.84 5.32 -8.84
C ILE A 177 -1.93 4.54 -8.11
N ASN A 178 -1.63 3.30 -7.74
CA ASN A 178 -2.61 2.42 -7.08
C ASN A 178 -2.52 2.42 -5.54
N HIS A 179 -1.59 3.21 -4.99
CA HIS A 179 -1.37 3.35 -3.55
C HIS A 179 -1.04 2.06 -2.78
N ALA A 180 -0.70 0.96 -3.47
CA ALA A 180 -0.51 -0.35 -2.84
C ALA A 180 0.79 -0.43 -2.00
N GLY A 181 1.84 0.29 -2.40
CA GLY A 181 3.12 0.34 -1.68
C GLY A 181 3.97 1.56 -2.04
N TYR A 182 4.70 2.08 -1.05
CA TYR A 182 5.71 3.12 -1.19
C TYR A 182 6.97 2.73 -0.43
N LEU A 183 8.15 2.94 -1.02
CA LEU A 183 9.45 2.84 -0.37
C LEU A 183 10.25 4.11 -0.58
N ILE A 184 10.66 4.76 0.50
CA ILE A 184 11.39 6.02 0.46
C ILE A 184 12.19 6.19 1.76
N PRO A 185 13.45 6.68 1.72
CA PRO A 185 14.18 7.01 2.93
C PRO A 185 13.44 8.05 3.76
N PHE A 186 13.39 7.89 5.09
CA PHE A 186 12.78 8.89 5.98
C PHE A 186 13.42 10.28 5.81
N ARG A 187 14.73 10.34 5.52
CA ARG A 187 15.41 11.60 5.18
C ARG A 187 14.82 12.27 3.95
N THR A 188 14.58 11.51 2.89
CA THR A 188 14.06 12.01 1.62
C THR A 188 12.62 12.47 1.78
N MET A 189 11.80 11.77 2.57
CA MET A 189 10.45 12.23 2.90
C MET A 189 10.44 13.60 3.56
N ARG A 190 11.37 13.86 4.48
CA ARG A 190 11.48 15.16 5.15
C ARG A 190 12.00 16.25 4.24
N GLU A 191 12.87 15.91 3.30
CA GLU A 191 13.42 16.84 2.31
C GLU A 191 12.38 17.23 1.24
N THR A 192 11.60 16.27 0.74
CA THR A 192 10.62 16.49 -0.33
C THR A 192 9.23 16.83 0.18
N ASP A 193 8.97 16.63 1.47
CA ASP A 193 7.66 16.80 2.08
C ASP A 193 6.58 15.86 1.48
N ASP A 194 7.03 14.71 0.95
CA ASP A 194 6.19 13.75 0.24
C ASP A 194 6.68 12.30 0.47
N ARG A 195 5.86 11.33 0.05
CA ARG A 195 6.22 9.90 -0.02
C ARG A 195 6.74 9.49 -1.40
N ILE A 196 6.99 10.47 -2.26
CA ILE A 196 7.60 10.33 -3.58
C ILE A 196 8.81 11.27 -3.63
N GLY A 197 9.96 10.72 -4.02
CA GLY A 197 11.20 11.47 -4.16
C GLY A 197 11.28 12.23 -5.49
N ASN A 198 12.43 12.85 -5.74
CA ASN A 198 12.71 13.59 -6.97
C ASN A 198 13.00 12.68 -8.18
N ARG A 199 13.45 11.44 -7.94
CA ARG A 199 13.78 10.45 -8.97
C ARG A 199 13.11 9.10 -8.66
N PRO A 200 11.76 9.05 -8.66
CA PRO A 200 11.07 7.83 -8.27
C PRO A 200 11.21 6.72 -9.31
N PHE A 201 11.16 5.48 -8.84
CA PHE A 201 11.00 4.29 -9.66
C PHE A 201 9.53 3.83 -9.62
N LEU A 202 8.92 3.64 -10.80
CA LEU A 202 7.56 3.13 -10.92
C LEU A 202 7.60 1.60 -10.96
N HIS A 203 7.09 0.96 -9.91
CA HIS A 203 7.00 -0.50 -9.86
C HIS A 203 5.62 -0.97 -10.30
N GLU A 204 5.54 -1.58 -11.47
CA GLU A 204 4.28 -2.09 -12.00
C GLU A 204 3.78 -3.31 -11.21
N ILE A 205 2.52 -3.27 -10.77
CA ILE A 205 1.80 -4.44 -10.27
C ILE A 205 0.50 -4.65 -11.05
N PRO A 206 0.07 -5.92 -11.26
CA PRO A 206 -1.17 -6.21 -11.98
C PRO A 206 -2.40 -5.59 -11.30
N GLU A 207 -3.41 -5.21 -12.09
CA GLU A 207 -4.70 -4.69 -11.58
C GLU A 207 -5.35 -5.68 -10.59
N SER A 208 -5.20 -6.99 -10.82
CA SER A 208 -5.70 -8.03 -9.92
C SER A 208 -4.99 -8.09 -8.55
N VAL A 209 -3.81 -7.48 -8.43
CA VAL A 209 -3.05 -7.36 -7.18
C VAL A 209 -3.34 -6.00 -6.52
N ALA A 210 -3.51 -4.96 -7.34
CA ALA A 210 -3.72 -3.59 -6.90
C ALA A 210 -5.13 -3.28 -6.36
N MET A 211 -6.05 -4.24 -6.35
CA MET A 211 -7.43 -4.02 -5.88
C MET A 211 -7.47 -3.53 -4.42
N ASP A 212 -8.21 -2.44 -4.20
CA ASP A 212 -8.36 -1.73 -2.92
C ASP A 212 -9.81 -1.80 -2.42
N ILE A 213 -9.98 -1.74 -1.09
CA ILE A 213 -11.28 -1.71 -0.42
C ILE A 213 -11.54 -0.30 0.10
N ASP A 214 -12.39 0.42 -0.61
CA ASP A 214 -12.81 1.77 -0.29
C ASP A 214 -14.29 1.85 0.08
N TRP A 215 -15.10 0.97 -0.51
CA TRP A 215 -16.55 0.88 -0.41
C TRP A 215 -17.02 -0.53 0.01
N GLU A 216 -18.26 -0.63 0.46
CA GLU A 216 -18.84 -1.87 0.98
C GLU A 216 -18.91 -2.95 -0.10
N GLU A 217 -19.24 -2.59 -1.34
CA GLU A 217 -19.30 -3.50 -2.48
C GLU A 217 -17.93 -4.12 -2.79
N GLN A 218 -16.86 -3.32 -2.64
CA GLN A 218 -15.48 -3.80 -2.79
C GLN A 218 -15.12 -4.73 -1.63
N PHE A 219 -15.55 -4.44 -0.40
CA PHE A 219 -15.31 -5.35 0.73
C PHE A 219 -15.90 -6.73 0.45
N THR A 220 -17.17 -6.81 0.05
CA THR A 220 -17.83 -8.07 -0.31
C THR A 220 -17.13 -8.76 -1.49
N LEU A 221 -16.90 -8.04 -2.58
CA LEU A 221 -16.28 -8.59 -3.78
C LEU A 221 -14.88 -9.17 -3.50
N LEU A 222 -14.02 -8.39 -2.83
CA LEU A 222 -12.66 -8.84 -2.54
C LEU A 222 -12.65 -9.96 -1.50
N ASN A 223 -13.59 -10.00 -0.56
CA ASN A 223 -13.76 -11.13 0.35
C ASN A 223 -14.10 -12.42 -0.42
N ASP A 224 -15.01 -12.36 -1.38
CA ASP A 224 -15.39 -13.52 -2.20
C ASP A 224 -14.23 -14.00 -3.08
N ILE A 225 -13.49 -13.06 -3.68
CA ILE A 225 -12.27 -13.36 -4.45
C ILE A 225 -11.23 -14.03 -3.54
N ALA A 226 -11.02 -13.50 -2.34
CA ALA A 226 -10.07 -14.03 -1.36
C ALA A 226 -10.44 -15.46 -0.93
N LEU A 227 -11.70 -15.71 -0.56
CA LEU A 227 -12.20 -17.06 -0.26
C LEU A 227 -12.02 -18.02 -1.44
N SER A 228 -12.30 -17.55 -2.66
CA SER A 228 -12.14 -18.37 -3.87
C SER A 228 -10.68 -18.64 -4.23
N LYS A 229 -9.75 -17.75 -3.89
CA LYS A 229 -8.31 -17.99 -3.99
C LYS A 229 -7.88 -19.08 -3.00
N LEU A 230 -8.31 -18.94 -1.73
CA LEU A 230 -8.00 -19.92 -0.68
C LEU A 230 -8.56 -21.31 -1.01
N SER A 231 -9.78 -21.42 -1.52
CA SER A 231 -10.36 -22.71 -1.94
C SER A 231 -9.61 -23.37 -3.11
N ARG A 232 -8.80 -22.59 -3.84
CA ARG A 232 -7.94 -23.04 -4.94
C ARG A 232 -6.48 -23.18 -4.53
N ASN A 233 -6.18 -23.11 -3.22
CA ASN A 233 -4.83 -23.14 -2.66
C ASN A 233 -3.92 -22.02 -3.19
N ILE A 234 -4.49 -20.88 -3.58
CA ILE A 234 -3.73 -19.67 -3.91
C ILE A 234 -3.56 -18.87 -2.61
N PRO A 235 -2.34 -18.76 -2.06
CA PRO A 235 -2.13 -18.13 -0.77
C PRO A 235 -2.37 -16.62 -0.83
N LEU A 236 -2.78 -16.04 0.30
CA LEU A 236 -2.84 -14.59 0.50
C LEU A 236 -1.66 -14.07 1.32
N ILE A 237 -0.96 -14.96 2.04
CA ILE A 237 0.26 -14.67 2.78
C ILE A 237 1.40 -15.18 1.91
#